data_AF-A0A7Z7NCS7-F1
#
_entry.id   AF-A0A7Z7NCS7-F1
#
_cell.length_a   1.000
_cell.length_b   1.000
_cell.length_c   1.000
_cell.angle_alpha   90.00
_cell.angle_beta   90.00
_cell.angle_gamma   90.00
#
_symmetry.space_group_name_H-M   'P 1'
#
loop_
_entity.id
_entity.type
_entity.pdbx_description
1 polymer ?
#
loop_
_entity_poly.entity_id
_entity_poly.type
_entity_poly.pdbx_seq_one_letter_code
_entity_poly.pdbx_strand_id
1 'polypeptide(L)'
;MTDHVEISRELEKWGELAGYTLTPGFRSDTGRAVFWASLGEIRLLIGKNESGWIIITDSDRMGPEHFVLAAPSMTAIERYLFGKFGRAIRSKRGLRRVRVPISREEISTGFSIDTRQFEGVDRLALIASDGSTVAIGSGDPISGTADLVKLSVYLTATIDEIVASCNDPDGKPLFKRR
;
A
#
# COMPACT_ATOMS: atom_id res chain seq x y z
N MET A 1 -7.09 -7.46 25.61
CA MET A 1 -7.37 -7.89 24.22
C MET A 1 -6.49 -7.03 23.33
N THR A 2 -5.56 -7.62 22.60
CA THR A 2 -4.69 -6.89 21.67
C THR A 2 -5.56 -6.36 20.52
N ASP A 3 -5.59 -5.05 20.31
CA ASP A 3 -6.23 -4.46 19.13
C ASP A 3 -5.44 -4.94 17.90
N HIS A 4 -6.08 -5.79 17.10
CA HIS A 4 -5.44 -6.42 15.96
C HIS A 4 -5.99 -5.82 14.67
N VAL A 5 -5.13 -5.80 13.64
CA VAL A 5 -5.56 -5.36 12.31
C VAL A 5 -6.31 -6.51 11.64
N GLU A 6 -7.55 -6.25 11.24
CA GLU A 6 -8.32 -7.14 10.38
C GLU A 6 -8.06 -6.81 8.92
N ILE A 7 -7.77 -7.84 8.12
CA ILE A 7 -7.58 -7.75 6.68
C ILE A 7 -8.84 -8.29 6.00
N SER A 8 -9.38 -7.56 5.02
CA SER A 8 -10.53 -8.06 4.28
C SER A 8 -10.22 -9.37 3.55
N ARG A 9 -11.23 -10.26 3.47
CA ARG A 9 -11.11 -11.52 2.71
C ARG A 9 -10.79 -11.31 1.24
N GLU A 10 -11.22 -10.17 0.68
CA GLU A 10 -10.94 -9.82 -0.70
C GLU A 10 -9.45 -9.52 -0.89
N LEU A 11 -8.86 -8.74 0.02
CA LEU A 11 -7.43 -8.44 -0.01
C LEU A 11 -6.58 -9.68 0.26
N GLU A 12 -7.00 -10.56 1.15
CA GLU A 12 -6.35 -11.86 1.40
C GLU A 12 -6.25 -12.67 0.10
N LYS A 13 -7.38 -12.89 -0.58
CA LYS A 13 -7.42 -13.62 -1.88
C LYS A 13 -6.59 -12.93 -2.95
N TRP A 14 -6.60 -11.59 -2.99
CA TRP A 14 -5.77 -10.84 -3.93
C TRP A 14 -4.28 -11.00 -3.63
N GLY A 15 -3.89 -11.01 -2.35
CA GLY A 15 -2.54 -11.34 -1.90
C GLY A 15 -2.11 -12.75 -2.31
N GLU A 16 -2.98 -13.75 -2.17
CA GLU A 16 -2.74 -15.12 -2.62
C GLU A 16 -2.45 -15.20 -4.13
N LEU A 17 -3.21 -14.48 -4.95
CA LEU A 17 -2.95 -14.37 -6.40
C LEU A 17 -1.60 -13.70 -6.70
N ALA A 18 -1.18 -12.75 -5.85
CA ALA A 18 0.17 -12.18 -5.90
C ALA A 18 1.24 -13.13 -5.35
N GLY A 19 0.86 -14.28 -4.80
CA GLY A 19 1.68 -15.31 -4.14
C GLY A 19 2.24 -14.92 -2.79
N TYR A 20 1.46 -14.15 -2.04
CA TYR A 20 1.63 -13.95 -0.61
C TYR A 20 0.69 -14.89 0.15
N THR A 21 1.13 -15.34 1.31
CA THR A 21 0.30 -16.02 2.30
C THR A 21 0.05 -15.07 3.47
N LEU A 22 -1.17 -15.05 4.01
CA LEU A 22 -1.53 -14.21 5.15
C LEU A 22 -1.46 -15.01 6.46
N THR A 23 -0.76 -14.46 7.45
CA THR A 23 -0.98 -14.76 8.86
C THR A 23 -1.79 -13.61 9.47
N PRO A 24 -3.07 -13.82 9.84
CA PRO A 24 -3.91 -12.74 10.33
C PRO A 24 -3.50 -12.27 11.73
N GLY A 25 -3.80 -11.01 12.06
CA GLY A 25 -3.33 -10.38 13.30
C GLY A 25 -3.77 -11.10 14.58
N PHE A 26 -4.98 -11.67 14.61
CA PHE A 26 -5.46 -12.44 15.76
C PHE A 26 -4.73 -13.77 15.99
N ARG A 27 -3.93 -14.23 15.03
CA ARG A 27 -3.06 -15.42 15.14
C ARG A 27 -1.59 -15.05 15.38
N SER A 28 -1.28 -13.77 15.50
CA SER A 28 0.06 -13.24 15.68
C SER A 28 0.24 -12.77 17.12
N ASP A 29 1.36 -13.11 17.74
CA ASP A 29 1.69 -12.69 19.10
C ASP A 29 1.76 -11.17 19.25
N THR A 30 2.03 -10.47 18.14
CA THR A 30 2.13 -9.00 18.09
C THR A 30 0.82 -8.30 17.73
N GLY A 31 -0.26 -9.06 17.43
CA GLY A 31 -1.50 -8.50 16.90
C GLY A 31 -1.40 -7.98 15.45
N ARG A 32 -0.22 -8.04 14.84
CA ARG A 32 0.04 -7.59 13.46
C ARG A 32 -0.29 -8.68 12.45
N ALA A 33 -1.02 -8.31 11.41
CA ALA A 33 -1.19 -9.17 10.24
C ALA A 33 0.12 -9.22 9.44
N VAL A 34 0.46 -10.37 8.87
CA VAL A 34 1.70 -10.57 8.10
C VAL A 34 1.37 -11.21 6.76
N PHE A 35 1.61 -10.48 5.67
CA PHE A 35 1.70 -11.09 4.35
C PHE A 35 3.15 -11.50 4.10
N TRP A 36 3.38 -12.76 3.74
CA TRP A 36 4.72 -13.27 3.46
C TRP A 36 4.78 -14.01 2.12
N ALA A 37 5.89 -13.87 1.40
CA ALA A 37 6.14 -14.51 0.11
C ALA A 37 7.57 -15.08 0.05
N SER A 38 7.87 -15.87 -0.98
CA SER A 38 9.19 -16.47 -1.21
C SER A 38 9.70 -17.23 0.03
N LEU A 39 8.87 -18.12 0.58
CA LEU A 39 9.17 -18.88 1.81
C LEU A 39 9.53 -18.01 3.04
N GLY A 40 9.07 -16.75 3.06
CA GLY A 40 9.29 -15.82 4.17
C GLY A 40 10.42 -14.84 3.95
N GLU A 41 11.10 -14.87 2.80
CA GLU A 41 12.10 -13.84 2.46
C GLU A 41 11.47 -12.44 2.45
N ILE A 42 10.27 -12.29 1.88
CA ILE A 42 9.59 -11.00 1.85
C ILE A 42 8.44 -11.04 2.84
N ARG A 43 8.42 -10.12 3.81
CA ARG A 43 7.32 -9.96 4.76
C ARG A 43 6.82 -8.52 4.75
N LEU A 44 5.49 -8.35 4.69
CA LEU A 44 4.80 -7.10 4.94
C LEU A 44 4.05 -7.26 6.25
N LEU A 45 4.37 -6.44 7.25
CA LEU A 45 3.76 -6.47 8.56
C LEU A 45 2.82 -5.28 8.68
N ILE A 46 1.59 -5.53 9.11
CA ILE A 46 0.54 -4.52 9.22
C ILE A 46 0.07 -4.50 10.67
N GLY A 47 0.32 -3.39 11.35
CA GLY A 47 -0.02 -3.18 12.76
C GLY A 47 -0.64 -1.82 13.01
N LYS A 48 -1.02 -1.56 14.26
CA LYS A 48 -1.41 -0.23 14.72
C LYS A 48 -0.36 0.30 15.70
N ASN A 49 -0.06 1.59 15.65
CA ASN A 49 0.70 2.24 16.71
C ASN A 49 -0.23 2.82 17.81
N GLU A 50 0.36 3.35 18.87
CA GLU A 50 -0.37 3.92 20.02
C GLU A 50 -1.28 5.10 19.64
N SER A 51 -0.95 5.81 18.56
CA SER A 51 -1.75 6.92 18.04
C SER A 51 -2.88 6.48 17.10
N GLY A 52 -3.10 5.17 16.95
CA GLY A 52 -4.16 4.59 16.12
C GLY A 52 -3.85 4.55 14.62
N TRP A 53 -2.64 4.92 14.20
CA TRP A 53 -2.23 4.79 12.79
C TRP A 53 -2.01 3.33 12.45
N ILE A 54 -2.51 2.90 11.30
CA ILE A 54 -2.19 1.59 10.76
C ILE A 54 -0.91 1.73 9.95
N ILE A 55 0.11 0.96 10.31
CA ILE A 55 1.46 1.02 9.76
C ILE A 55 1.75 -0.26 9.00
N ILE A 56 2.29 -0.11 7.81
CA ILE A 56 2.91 -1.16 7.01
C ILE A 56 4.42 -0.99 7.14
N THR A 57 5.07 -2.03 7.61
CA THR A 57 6.52 -2.21 7.49
C THR A 57 6.81 -3.38 6.56
N ASP A 58 8.00 -3.42 5.97
CA ASP A 58 8.51 -4.60 5.31
C ASP A 58 9.82 -5.09 5.94
N SER A 59 10.09 -6.38 5.77
CA SER A 59 11.31 -7.02 6.22
C SER A 59 11.73 -8.00 5.14
N ASP A 60 12.97 -7.85 4.68
CA ASP A 60 13.61 -8.74 3.71
C ASP A 60 14.57 -9.69 4.45
N ARG A 61 14.47 -10.99 4.16
CA ARG A 61 15.28 -12.09 4.71
C ARG A 61 15.42 -12.04 6.24
N MET A 62 14.31 -11.77 6.93
CA MET A 62 14.26 -11.64 8.40
C MET A 62 15.15 -10.50 8.96
N GLY A 63 15.58 -9.57 8.10
CA GLY A 63 16.32 -8.38 8.48
C GLY A 63 15.45 -7.34 9.20
N PRO A 64 16.05 -6.18 9.54
CA PRO A 64 15.34 -5.07 10.16
C PRO A 64 14.09 -4.68 9.39
N GLU A 65 13.06 -4.23 10.12
CA GLU A 65 11.86 -3.71 9.51
C GLU A 65 12.10 -2.30 8.96
N HIS A 66 11.57 -2.02 7.76
CA HIS A 66 11.59 -0.71 7.14
C HIS A 66 10.18 -0.17 6.99
N PHE A 67 10.03 1.13 7.23
CA PHE A 67 8.76 1.82 7.08
C PHE A 67 8.35 1.87 5.61
N VAL A 68 7.11 1.47 5.31
CA VAL A 68 6.54 1.53 3.96
C VAL A 68 5.47 2.61 3.86
N LEU A 69 4.44 2.53 4.71
CA LEU A 69 3.29 3.43 4.68
C LEU A 69 2.61 3.44 6.04
N ALA A 70 2.03 4.56 6.44
CA ALA A 70 1.03 4.62 7.50
C ALA A 70 -0.23 5.33 7.01
N ALA A 71 -1.40 4.94 7.52
CA ALA A 71 -2.65 5.63 7.24
C ALA A 71 -3.59 5.57 8.45
N PRO A 72 -4.50 6.55 8.61
CA PRO A 72 -5.46 6.54 9.72
C PRO A 72 -6.65 5.61 9.47
N SER A 73 -6.74 4.97 8.29
CA SER A 73 -7.86 4.09 7.94
C SER A 73 -7.40 2.83 7.19
N MET A 74 -8.08 1.71 7.46
CA MET A 74 -7.88 0.46 6.73
C MET A 74 -8.20 0.62 5.24
N THR A 75 -9.15 1.47 4.91
CA THR A 75 -9.52 1.77 3.53
C THR A 75 -8.33 2.25 2.68
N ALA A 76 -7.46 3.10 3.22
CA ALA A 76 -6.24 3.54 2.51
C ALA A 76 -5.18 2.44 2.43
N ILE A 77 -5.01 1.67 3.52
CA ILE A 77 -4.10 0.53 3.60
C ILE A 77 -4.46 -0.55 2.58
N GLU A 78 -5.74 -0.90 2.49
CA GLU A 78 -6.19 -1.92 1.55
C GLU A 78 -5.99 -1.46 0.11
N ARG A 79 -6.40 -0.24 -0.25
CA ARG A 79 -6.18 0.31 -1.60
C ARG A 79 -4.71 0.32 -2.00
N TYR A 80 -3.83 0.69 -1.06
CA TYR A 80 -2.39 0.58 -1.28
C TYR A 80 -1.95 -0.85 -1.58
N LEU A 81 -2.38 -1.82 -0.76
CA LEU A 81 -2.02 -3.22 -0.90
C LEU A 81 -2.62 -3.86 -2.16
N PHE A 82 -3.85 -3.52 -2.55
CA PHE A 82 -4.45 -3.92 -3.83
C PHE A 82 -3.59 -3.48 -5.01
N GLY A 83 -3.14 -2.23 -5.02
CA GLY A 83 -2.20 -1.72 -6.02
C GLY A 83 -0.84 -2.42 -5.99
N LYS A 84 -0.27 -2.66 -4.79
CA LYS A 84 1.02 -3.34 -4.62
C LYS A 84 0.97 -4.78 -5.14
N PHE A 85 -0.01 -5.57 -4.71
CA PHE A 85 -0.23 -6.94 -5.14
C PHE A 85 -0.64 -7.03 -6.61
N GLY A 86 -1.43 -6.08 -7.09
CA GLY A 86 -1.84 -6.03 -8.49
C GLY A 86 -0.67 -5.92 -9.46
N ARG A 87 0.38 -5.17 -9.11
CA ARG A 87 1.63 -5.13 -9.90
C ARG A 87 2.35 -6.49 -9.94
N ALA A 88 2.38 -7.21 -8.82
CA ALA A 88 2.96 -8.55 -8.75
C ALA A 88 2.15 -9.55 -9.60
N ILE A 89 0.82 -9.48 -9.54
CA ILE A 89 -0.09 -10.31 -10.35
C ILE A 89 0.12 -10.07 -11.84
N ARG A 90 0.20 -8.80 -12.27
CA ARG A 90 0.51 -8.45 -13.68
C ARG A 90 1.79 -9.13 -14.15
N SER A 91 2.85 -9.02 -13.35
CA SER A 91 4.15 -9.62 -13.66
C SER A 91 4.07 -11.14 -13.75
N LYS A 92 3.40 -11.79 -12.80
CA LYS A 92 3.23 -13.26 -12.78
C LYS A 92 2.45 -13.79 -13.98
N ARG A 93 1.50 -13.01 -14.48
CA ARG A 93 0.71 -13.34 -15.67
C ARG A 93 1.39 -12.98 -17.00
N GLY A 94 2.63 -12.49 -16.96
CA GLY A 94 3.35 -12.08 -18.18
C GLY A 94 2.72 -10.88 -18.89
N LEU A 95 1.87 -10.11 -18.21
CA LEU A 95 1.25 -8.92 -18.80
C LEU A 95 2.31 -7.82 -19.00
N ARG A 96 2.10 -7.00 -20.03
CA ARG A 96 3.00 -5.89 -20.33
C ARG A 96 3.04 -4.90 -19.17
N ARG A 97 4.21 -4.29 -18.98
CA ARG A 97 4.40 -3.18 -18.04
C ARG A 97 3.55 -1.99 -18.48
N VAL A 98 2.84 -1.41 -17.52
CA VAL A 98 1.99 -0.22 -17.70
C VAL A 98 2.63 0.98 -17.01
N ARG A 99 2.33 2.17 -17.51
CA ARG A 99 2.66 3.45 -16.90
C ARG A 99 1.63 3.76 -15.82
N VAL A 100 2.11 3.84 -14.59
CA VAL A 100 1.33 4.33 -13.44
C VAL A 100 1.87 5.74 -13.10
N PRO A 101 1.00 6.70 -12.75
CA PRO A 101 1.43 8.00 -12.22
C PRO A 101 2.42 7.85 -11.07
N ILE A 102 3.54 8.56 -11.14
CA ILE A 102 4.60 8.54 -10.11
C ILE A 102 5.19 9.92 -9.80
N SER A 103 4.93 10.91 -10.65
CA SER A 103 5.42 12.27 -10.47
C SER A 103 4.41 13.14 -9.73
N ARG A 104 4.88 14.16 -9.02
CA ARG A 104 4.03 15.04 -8.19
C ARG A 104 2.99 15.77 -9.04
N GLU A 105 3.31 16.06 -10.29
CA GLU A 105 2.46 16.73 -11.27
C GLU A 105 1.29 15.85 -11.73
N GLU A 106 1.39 14.53 -11.54
CA GLU A 106 0.36 13.56 -11.89
C GLU A 106 -0.48 13.12 -10.68
N ILE A 107 -0.35 13.82 -9.55
CA ILE A 107 -1.18 13.57 -8.38
C ILE A 107 -2.66 13.73 -8.72
N SER A 108 -3.50 12.85 -8.19
CA SER A 108 -4.93 12.88 -8.46
C SER A 108 -5.56 14.15 -7.89
N THR A 109 -6.56 14.70 -8.59
CA THR A 109 -7.28 15.89 -8.16
C THR A 109 -7.86 15.70 -6.76
N GLY A 110 -7.75 16.74 -5.92
CA GLY A 110 -8.20 16.69 -4.53
C GLY A 110 -7.12 16.23 -3.55
N PHE A 111 -5.91 15.92 -4.01
CA PHE A 111 -4.77 15.59 -3.16
C PHE A 111 -3.57 16.51 -3.38
N SER A 112 -2.74 16.64 -2.34
CA SER A 112 -1.42 17.27 -2.39
C SER A 112 -0.42 16.42 -1.59
N ILE A 113 0.88 16.67 -1.78
CA ILE A 113 1.93 16.06 -0.95
C ILE A 113 2.62 17.16 -0.16
N ASP A 114 2.73 16.94 1.14
CA ASP A 114 3.37 17.84 2.10
C ASP A 114 4.43 17.07 2.92
N THR A 115 5.24 17.78 3.69
CA THR A 115 6.16 17.18 4.67
C THR A 115 5.53 17.25 6.06
N ARG A 116 5.53 16.13 6.79
CA ARG A 116 5.02 16.05 8.17
C ARG A 116 5.98 15.26 9.05
N GLN A 117 6.08 15.68 10.31
CA GLN A 117 6.71 14.89 11.35
C GLN A 117 5.86 13.66 11.68
N PHE A 118 6.44 12.47 11.61
CA PHE A 118 5.79 11.22 11.96
C PHE A 118 6.81 10.25 12.56
N GLU A 119 6.55 9.80 13.78
CA GLU A 119 7.46 8.96 14.59
C GLU A 119 8.86 9.59 14.74
N GLY A 120 8.89 10.92 14.95
CA GLY A 120 10.11 11.67 15.25
C GLY A 120 11.01 11.99 14.05
N VAL A 121 10.55 11.70 12.82
CA VAL A 121 11.28 12.01 11.58
C VAL A 121 10.37 12.72 10.58
N ASP A 122 10.96 13.54 9.71
CA ASP A 122 10.25 14.14 8.60
C ASP A 122 9.92 13.08 7.54
N ARG A 123 8.65 13.01 7.15
CA ARG A 123 8.12 12.11 6.13
C ARG A 123 7.24 12.84 5.14
N LEU A 124 7.06 12.25 3.96
CA LEU A 124 6.07 12.75 3.02
C LEU A 124 4.67 12.31 3.45
N ALA A 125 3.71 13.20 3.28
CA ALA A 125 2.31 13.01 3.64
C ALA A 125 1.43 13.29 2.42
N LEU A 126 0.46 12.41 2.17
CA LEU A 126 -0.61 12.65 1.22
C LEU A 126 -1.74 13.35 1.98
N ILE A 127 -2.11 14.54 1.52
CA ILE A 127 -3.08 15.43 2.14
C ILE A 127 -4.31 15.52 1.23
N ALA A 128 -5.50 15.33 1.80
CA ALA A 128 -6.76 15.52 1.09
C ALA A 128 -7.16 17.01 1.02
N SER A 129 -8.15 17.33 0.19
CA SER A 129 -8.63 18.70 -0.03
C SER A 129 -9.19 19.39 1.21
N ASP A 130 -9.63 18.62 2.20
CA ASP A 130 -10.09 19.13 3.50
C ASP A 130 -8.93 19.41 4.49
N GLY A 131 -7.69 19.18 4.06
CA GLY A 131 -6.48 19.35 4.87
C GLY A 131 -6.12 18.14 5.73
N SER A 132 -6.91 17.07 5.71
CA SER A 132 -6.62 15.86 6.48
C SER A 132 -5.48 15.05 5.87
N THR A 133 -4.65 14.44 6.72
CA THR A 133 -3.61 13.50 6.28
C THR A 133 -4.23 12.14 6.02
N VAL A 134 -4.18 11.67 4.78
CA VAL A 134 -4.75 10.36 4.39
C VAL A 134 -3.72 9.24 4.41
N ALA A 135 -2.43 9.56 4.25
CA ALA A 135 -1.34 8.62 4.35
C ALA A 135 -0.01 9.32 4.61
N ILE A 136 0.92 8.60 5.25
CA ILE A 136 2.32 8.97 5.44
C ILE A 136 3.17 7.94 4.69
N GLY A 137 4.05 8.41 3.81
CA GLY A 137 5.00 7.59 3.06
C GLY A 137 6.42 7.70 3.59
N SER A 138 7.38 7.14 2.84
CA SER A 138 8.80 7.36 3.10
C SER A 138 9.15 8.85 3.05
N GLY A 139 10.17 9.26 3.81
CA GLY A 139 10.76 10.60 3.70
C GLY A 139 11.66 10.77 2.46
N ASP A 140 11.99 9.68 1.76
CA ASP A 140 12.73 9.74 0.50
C ASP A 140 11.92 10.46 -0.60
N PRO A 141 12.42 11.58 -1.16
CA PRO A 141 11.66 12.40 -2.11
C PRO A 141 11.22 11.66 -3.37
N ILE A 142 11.98 10.65 -3.81
CA ILE A 142 11.70 9.94 -5.08
C ILE A 142 10.70 8.81 -4.85
N SER A 143 11.06 7.84 -4.01
CA SER A 143 10.22 6.67 -3.74
C SER A 143 8.96 7.04 -2.96
N GLY A 144 9.07 7.93 -1.97
CA GLY A 144 7.93 8.40 -1.19
C GLY A 144 6.92 9.17 -2.06
N THR A 145 7.38 10.08 -2.93
CA THR A 145 6.48 10.76 -3.88
C THR A 145 5.82 9.76 -4.81
N ALA A 146 6.58 8.83 -5.40
CA ALA A 146 6.01 7.84 -6.30
C ALA A 146 4.94 6.98 -5.62
N ASP A 147 5.17 6.53 -4.39
CA ASP A 147 4.22 5.72 -3.63
C ASP A 147 2.95 6.49 -3.26
N LEU A 148 3.07 7.75 -2.83
CA LEU A 148 1.92 8.58 -2.50
C LEU A 148 1.11 9.01 -3.73
N VAL A 149 1.77 9.28 -4.86
CA VAL A 149 1.07 9.58 -6.13
C VAL A 149 0.29 8.35 -6.60
N LYS A 150 0.90 7.15 -6.57
CA LYS A 150 0.20 5.89 -6.86
C LYS A 150 -1.00 5.70 -5.94
N LEU A 151 -0.83 5.93 -4.65
CA LEU A 151 -1.92 5.83 -3.68
C LEU A 151 -3.04 6.82 -3.97
N SER A 152 -2.74 8.06 -4.37
CA SER A 152 -3.77 9.05 -4.74
C SER A 152 -4.69 8.52 -5.84
N VAL A 153 -4.14 7.84 -6.85
CA VAL A 153 -4.93 7.22 -7.94
C VAL A 153 -5.85 6.13 -7.38
N TYR A 154 -5.32 5.25 -6.53
CA TYR A 154 -6.11 4.18 -5.94
C TYR A 154 -7.19 4.69 -4.98
N LEU A 155 -6.94 5.79 -4.26
CA LEU A 155 -7.93 6.42 -3.38
C LEU A 155 -9.11 7.01 -4.16
N THR A 156 -8.90 7.46 -5.40
CA THR A 156 -9.98 7.92 -6.28
C THR A 156 -10.76 6.80 -6.98
N ALA A 157 -10.28 5.55 -6.88
CA ALA A 157 -10.86 4.40 -7.56
C ALA A 157 -11.61 3.48 -6.59
N THR A 158 -12.51 2.68 -7.15
CA THR A 158 -13.07 1.49 -6.51
C THR A 158 -12.07 0.34 -6.53
N ILE A 159 -12.23 -0.64 -5.62
CA ILE A 159 -11.39 -1.85 -5.63
C ILE A 159 -11.56 -2.61 -6.95
N ASP A 160 -12.78 -2.70 -7.48
CA ASP A 160 -13.06 -3.33 -8.78
C ASP A 160 -12.29 -2.67 -9.93
N GLU A 161 -12.19 -1.34 -9.96
CA GLU A 161 -11.41 -0.63 -10.99
C GLU A 161 -9.90 -0.89 -10.86
N ILE A 162 -9.38 -1.02 -9.63
CA ILE A 162 -7.98 -1.39 -9.39
C ILE A 162 -7.74 -2.81 -9.89
N VAL A 163 -8.59 -3.76 -9.50
CA VAL A 163 -8.52 -5.15 -9.92
C VAL A 163 -8.64 -5.27 -11.44
N ALA A 164 -9.60 -4.59 -12.07
CA ALA A 164 -9.78 -4.55 -13.51
C ALA A 164 -8.52 -4.02 -14.21
N SER A 165 -7.97 -2.90 -13.75
CA SER A 165 -6.74 -2.30 -14.29
C SER A 165 -5.53 -3.22 -14.14
N CYS A 166 -5.45 -3.99 -13.07
CA CYS A 166 -4.39 -4.97 -12.89
C CYS A 166 -4.54 -6.20 -13.80
N ASN A 167 -5.75 -6.52 -14.26
CA ASN A 167 -5.99 -7.66 -15.14
C ASN A 167 -6.03 -7.29 -16.63
N ASP A 168 -6.29 -6.02 -16.96
CA ASP A 168 -6.37 -5.52 -18.33
C ASP A 168 -4.97 -5.51 -19.00
N PRO A 169 -4.81 -6.05 -20.23
CA PRO A 169 -3.52 -6.07 -20.92
C PRO A 169 -2.87 -4.68 -21.06
N ASP A 170 -3.68 -3.64 -21.20
CA ASP A 170 -3.26 -2.25 -21.40
C ASP A 170 -3.28 -1.42 -20.11
N GLY A 171 -3.83 -2.00 -19.04
CA GLY A 171 -3.93 -1.41 -17.72
C GLY A 171 -5.13 -0.50 -17.52
N LYS A 172 -6.13 -0.52 -18.40
CA LYS A 172 -7.33 0.31 -18.28
C LYS A 172 -8.24 -0.15 -17.13
N PRO A 173 -8.96 0.76 -16.45
CA PRO A 173 -9.01 2.21 -16.72
C PRO A 173 -7.91 3.05 -16.06
N LEU A 174 -7.25 2.57 -15.01
CA LEU A 174 -6.41 3.43 -14.15
C LEU A 174 -4.98 3.66 -14.67
N PHE A 175 -4.47 2.74 -15.49
CA PHE A 175 -3.11 2.81 -16.02
C PHE A 175 -3.12 3.07 -17.52
N LYS A 176 -1.94 3.41 -18.05
CA LYS A 176 -1.74 3.63 -19.48
C LYS A 176 -0.69 2.65 -20.00
N ARG A 177 -0.72 2.36 -21.30
CA ARG A 177 0.43 1.70 -21.95
C ARG A 177 1.69 2.54 -21.73
N ARG A 178 2.80 1.86 -21.46
CA ARG A 178 4.11 2.49 -21.35
C ARG A 178 4.65 2.84 -22.74
#